data_AF-A0A0N1JSG7-F1
#
_entry.id   AF-A0A0N1JSG7-F1
#
_cell.length_a   1.000
_cell.length_b   1.000
_cell.length_c   1.000
_cell.angle_alpha   90.00
_cell.angle_beta   90.00
_cell.angle_gamma   90.00
#
_symmetry.space_group_name_H-M   'P 1'
#
loop_
_entity.id
_entity.type
_entity.pdbx_description
1 polymer ?
#
loop_
_entity_poly.entity_id
_entity_poly.type
_entity_poly.pdbx_seq_one_letter_code
_entity_poly.pdbx_strand_id
1 'polypeptide(L)'
;MHLIIDNAWCETDETRELLTELAGYQCILIGLDCPLDVLQQREGLRADRAPGLAAWEFERVHTLMHYDLRFVSGVLSARQMAETIVQALAADNMVGGGAATTLEALLPS
;
A
#
# COMPACT_ATOMS: atom_id res chain seq x y z
N MET A 1 -3.24 -7.62 -19.38
CA MET A 1 -4.18 -6.74 -18.65
C MET A 1 -3.50 -6.39 -17.33
N HIS A 2 -3.56 -5.13 -16.89
CA HIS A 2 -3.00 -4.70 -15.61
C HIS A 2 -4.13 -4.24 -14.69
N LEU A 3 -4.04 -4.61 -13.42
CA LEU A 3 -4.97 -4.22 -12.37
C LEU A 3 -4.22 -3.35 -11.35
N ILE A 4 -4.83 -2.23 -10.96
CA ILE A 4 -4.30 -1.34 -9.91
C ILE A 4 -5.35 -1.33 -8.80
N ILE A 5 -4.90 -1.60 -7.58
CA ILE A 5 -5.71 -1.59 -6.37
C ILE A 5 -5.10 -0.55 -5.43
N ASP A 6 -5.89 0.44 -5.02
CA ASP A 6 -5.53 1.43 -4.01
C ASP A 6 -6.39 1.17 -2.79
N ASN A 7 -5.76 0.88 -1.65
CA ASN A 7 -6.47 0.66 -0.40
C ASN A 7 -5.64 0.98 0.84
N ALA A 8 -6.33 1.22 1.95
CA ALA A 8 -5.79 1.42 3.28
C ALA A 8 -6.29 0.28 4.20
N TRP A 9 -5.72 -0.92 4.09
CA TRP A 9 -6.15 -2.07 4.89
C TRP A 9 -5.71 -1.94 6.35
N CYS A 10 -6.65 -1.93 7.28
CA CYS A 10 -6.35 -1.88 8.71
C CYS A 10 -6.58 -3.20 9.43
N GLU A 11 -7.42 -4.09 8.87
CA GLU A 11 -7.73 -5.39 9.45
C GLU A 11 -6.90 -6.48 8.77
N THR A 12 -6.23 -7.30 9.57
CA THR A 12 -5.30 -8.33 9.06
C THR A 12 -6.01 -9.41 8.23
N ASP A 13 -7.25 -9.75 8.58
CA ASP A 13 -8.03 -10.75 7.85
C ASP A 13 -8.42 -10.27 6.45
N GLU A 14 -8.80 -9.00 6.30
CA GLU A 14 -9.12 -8.42 4.98
C GLU A 14 -7.88 -8.42 4.06
N THR A 15 -6.73 -8.04 4.60
CA THR A 15 -5.45 -8.10 3.87
C THR A 15 -5.13 -9.52 3.45
N ARG A 16 -5.26 -10.49 4.37
CA ARG A 16 -4.97 -11.90 4.10
C ARG A 16 -5.89 -12.47 3.01
N GLU A 17 -7.19 -12.20 3.08
CA GLU A 17 -8.16 -12.67 2.09
C GLU A 17 -7.83 -12.14 0.70
N LEU A 18 -7.60 -10.84 0.55
CA LEU A 18 -7.25 -10.27 -0.74
C LEU A 18 -5.94 -10.84 -1.28
N LEU A 19 -4.89 -10.91 -0.47
CA LEU A 19 -3.59 -11.44 -0.91
C LEU A 19 -3.69 -12.93 -1.29
N THR A 20 -4.59 -13.68 -0.66
CA THR A 20 -4.87 -15.07 -1.05
C THR A 20 -5.48 -15.14 -2.44
N GLU A 21 -6.47 -14.30 -2.76
CA GLU A 21 -7.08 -14.21 -4.10
C GLU A 21 -6.07 -13.76 -5.17
N LEU A 22 -5.08 -12.96 -4.77
CA LEU A 22 -4.03 -12.43 -5.65
C LEU A 22 -2.82 -13.37 -5.80
N ALA A 23 -2.72 -14.46 -5.04
CA ALA A 23 -1.54 -15.34 -5.01
C ALA A 23 -1.21 -16.00 -6.37
N GLY A 24 -2.18 -16.11 -7.27
CA GLY A 24 -1.98 -16.62 -8.64
C GLY A 24 -1.43 -15.60 -9.64
N TYR A 25 -1.23 -14.35 -9.23
CA TYR A 25 -0.82 -13.24 -10.09
C TYR A 25 0.55 -12.68 -9.70
N GLN A 26 1.25 -12.13 -10.69
CA GLN A 26 2.42 -11.30 -10.42
C GLN A 26 1.95 -9.96 -9.82
N CYS A 27 2.20 -9.78 -8.52
CA CYS A 27 1.78 -8.61 -7.78
C CYS A 27 3.00 -7.84 -7.28
N ILE A 28 3.00 -6.53 -7.51
CA ILE A 28 3.93 -5.60 -6.86
C ILE A 28 3.17 -4.87 -5.75
N LEU A 29 3.64 -4.96 -4.51
CA LEU A 29 3.02 -4.28 -3.38
C LEU A 29 3.73 -2.95 -3.11
N ILE A 30 2.98 -1.85 -3.18
CA ILE A 30 3.51 -0.49 -3.07
C ILE A 30 3.06 0.14 -1.74
N GLY A 31 4.03 0.59 -0.94
CA GLY A 31 3.77 1.35 0.28
C GLY A 31 3.83 2.84 -0.01
N LEU A 32 2.81 3.59 0.40
CA LEU A 32 2.80 5.04 0.29
C LEU A 32 2.55 5.67 1.66
N ASP A 33 3.63 6.15 2.29
CA ASP A 33 3.54 6.91 3.52
C ASP A 33 3.14 8.37 3.25
N CYS A 34 2.52 8.99 4.24
CA CYS A 34 2.32 10.42 4.28
C CYS A 34 2.47 10.88 5.74
N PRO A 35 3.17 12.00 6.01
CA PRO A 35 3.19 12.59 7.34
C PRO A 35 1.77 12.77 7.90
N LEU A 36 1.57 12.40 9.17
CA LEU A 36 0.26 12.36 9.81
C LEU A 36 -0.42 13.74 9.84
N ASP A 37 0.36 14.80 10.07
CA ASP A 37 -0.12 16.19 10.05
C ASP A 37 -0.69 16.57 8.68
N VAL A 38 -0.03 16.16 7.60
CA VAL A 38 -0.50 16.36 6.22
C VAL A 38 -1.78 15.56 5.95
N LEU A 39 -1.86 14.32 6.45
CA LEU A 39 -3.07 13.49 6.32
C LEU A 39 -4.26 14.12 7.04
N GLN A 40 -4.07 14.59 8.28
CA GLN A 40 -5.11 15.26 9.07
C GLN A 40 -5.55 16.58 8.43
N GLN A 41 -4.61 17.36 7.90
CA GLN A 41 -4.94 18.58 7.17
C GLN A 41 -5.80 18.25 5.93
N ARG A 42 -5.43 17.22 5.15
CA ARG A 42 -6.20 16.78 3.96
C ARG A 42 -7.56 16.23 4.32
N GLU A 43 -7.68 15.49 5.43
CA GLU A 43 -8.95 14.98 5.95
C GLU A 43 -9.89 16.11 6.34
N GLY A 44 -9.40 17.15 7.04
CA GLY A 44 -10.21 18.31 7.42
C GLY A 44 -10.72 19.14 6.23
N LEU A 45 -10.08 19.02 5.06
CA LEU A 45 -10.54 19.65 3.81
C LEU A 45 -11.60 18.82 3.07
N ARG A 46 -11.80 17.55 3.45
CA ARG A 46 -12.80 16.66 2.85
C ARG A 46 -14.10 16.75 3.63
N ALA A 47 -15.14 17.28 2.99
CA ALA A 47 -16.45 17.48 3.62
C ALA A 47 -17.20 16.17 3.94
N ASP A 48 -16.78 15.05 3.35
CA ASP A 48 -17.41 13.73 3.41
C ASP A 48 -16.74 12.75 4.39
N ARG A 49 -15.63 13.13 5.03
CA ARG A 49 -14.85 12.23 5.90
C ARG A 49 -14.92 12.70 7.36
N ALA A 50 -15.30 11.78 8.26
CA ALA A 50 -15.26 12.06 9.69
C ALA A 50 -13.81 12.29 10.14
N PRO A 51 -13.54 13.32 10.97
CA PRO A 51 -12.20 13.56 11.49
C PRO A 51 -11.74 12.40 12.37
N GLY A 52 -10.47 12.02 12.25
CA GLY A 52 -9.82 10.98 13.05
C GLY A 52 -9.59 9.66 12.32
N LEU A 53 -10.15 9.46 11.13
CA LEU A 53 -9.94 8.24 10.35
C LEU A 53 -8.48 8.14 9.87
N ALA A 54 -7.89 9.25 9.40
CA ALA A 54 -6.48 9.31 9.02
C ALA A 54 -5.53 8.92 10.16
N ALA A 55 -5.81 9.36 11.39
CA ALA A 55 -5.00 9.00 12.55
C ALA A 55 -5.15 7.53 12.93
N TRP A 56 -6.37 7.00 12.84
CA TRP A 56 -6.65 5.59 13.08
C TRP A 56 -5.96 4.68 12.05
N GLU A 57 -6.03 5.04 10.76
CA GLU A 57 -5.38 4.33 9.66
C GLU A 57 -3.86 4.36 9.78
N PHE A 58 -3.27 5.52 10.11
CA PHE A 58 -1.82 5.75 10.10
C PHE A 58 -1.01 4.70 10.89
N GLU A 59 -1.50 4.28 12.05
CA GLU A 59 -0.82 3.30 12.90
C GLU A 59 -1.01 1.85 12.42
N ARG A 60 -2.00 1.60 11.55
CA ARG A 60 -2.49 0.25 11.23
C ARG A 60 -2.11 -0.18 9.81
N VAL A 61 -2.23 0.70 8.82
CA VAL A 61 -2.18 0.35 7.39
C VAL A 61 -0.85 -0.27 6.92
N HIS A 62 0.23 -0.04 7.64
CA HIS A 62 1.55 -0.60 7.31
C HIS A 62 1.98 -1.74 8.25
N THR A 63 1.14 -2.10 9.22
CA THR A 63 1.44 -3.16 10.20
C THR A 63 1.48 -4.52 9.50
N LEU A 64 2.59 -5.26 9.69
CA LEU A 64 2.86 -6.56 9.06
C LEU A 64 2.96 -6.53 7.52
N MET A 65 3.00 -5.36 6.90
CA MET A 65 3.08 -5.21 5.45
C MET A 65 4.53 -5.19 4.96
N HIS A 66 4.83 -5.99 3.95
CA HIS A 66 6.12 -6.03 3.25
C HIS A 66 5.96 -5.49 1.83
N TYR A 67 6.55 -4.31 1.57
CA TYR A 67 6.41 -3.62 0.29
C TYR A 67 7.62 -3.88 -0.62
N ASP A 68 7.38 -4.06 -1.92
CA ASP A 68 8.43 -4.12 -2.93
C ASP A 68 9.03 -2.73 -3.20
N LEU A 69 8.18 -1.69 -3.20
CA LEU A 69 8.58 -0.29 -3.27
C LEU A 69 7.86 0.52 -2.20
N ARG A 70 8.56 1.47 -1.59
CA ARG A 70 7.99 2.37 -0.58
C ARG A 70 8.30 3.82 -0.92
N PHE A 71 7.29 4.67 -0.82
CA PHE A 71 7.38 6.09 -1.11
C PHE A 71 6.85 6.92 0.04
N VAL A 72 7.32 8.16 0.14
CA VAL A 72 6.74 9.17 1.03
C VAL A 72 6.13 10.28 0.19
N SER A 73 4.83 10.49 0.33
CA SER A 73 4.09 11.57 -0.33
C SER A 73 4.75 12.92 -0.03
N GLY A 74 5.01 13.69 -1.09
CA GLY A 74 5.62 15.02 -0.99
C GLY A 74 7.15 15.04 -1.18
N VAL A 75 7.82 13.89 -1.15
CA VAL A 75 9.25 13.78 -1.51
C VAL A 75 9.41 13.70 -3.04
N LEU A 76 8.60 12.87 -3.69
CA LEU A 76 8.53 12.74 -5.14
C LEU A 76 7.16 13.19 -5.66
N SER A 77 7.13 13.69 -6.89
CA SER A 77 5.86 13.90 -7.59
C SER A 77 5.17 12.57 -7.90
N ALA A 78 3.85 12.57 -8.02
CA ALA A 78 3.08 11.39 -8.41
C ALA A 78 3.58 10.77 -9.72
N ARG A 79 4.00 11.61 -10.67
CA ARG A 79 4.58 11.18 -11.94
C ARG A 79 5.89 10.42 -11.75
N GLN A 80 6.81 10.93 -10.94
CA GLN A 80 8.08 10.26 -10.67
C GLN A 80 7.88 8.91 -9.99
N MET A 81 6.96 8.82 -9.01
CA MET A 81 6.62 7.55 -8.38
C MET A 81 6.04 6.55 -9.39
N ALA A 82 5.12 6.99 -10.24
CA ALA A 82 4.55 6.15 -11.30
C ALA A 82 5.62 5.67 -12.30
N GLU A 83 6.55 6.53 -12.70
CA GLU A 83 7.66 6.18 -13.58
C GLU A 83 8.57 5.12 -12.93
N THR A 84 8.87 5.24 -11.63
CA THR A 84 9.60 4.21 -10.87
C THR A 84 8.87 2.87 -10.85
N ILE A 85 7.55 2.89 -10.60
CA ILE A 85 6.72 1.66 -10.58
C ILE A 85 6.73 0.99 -11.97
N VAL A 86 6.57 1.75 -13.05
CA VAL A 86 6.60 1.23 -14.42
C VAL A 86 7.96 0.64 -14.76
N GLN A 87 9.06 1.29 -14.35
CA GLN A 87 10.40 0.78 -14.56
C GLN A 87 10.63 -0.54 -13.79
N ALA A 88 10.15 -0.63 -12.55
CA ALA A 88 10.22 -1.84 -11.75
C ALA A 88 9.44 -3.01 -12.38
N LEU A 89 8.27 -2.74 -12.96
CA LEU A 89 7.46 -3.73 -13.67
C LEU A 89 8.08 -4.17 -15.01
N ALA A 90 8.82 -3.30 -15.68
CA ALA A 90 9.46 -3.59 -16.97
C ALA A 90 10.77 -4.37 -16.83
N ALA A 91 11.45 -4.26 -15.69
CA ALA A 91 12.60 -5.07 -15.38
C ALA A 91 12.10 -6.48 -15.03
N ASP A 92 12.33 -7.45 -15.92
CA ASP A 92 11.95 -8.88 -15.79
C ASP A 92 12.62 -9.61 -14.60
N ASN A 93 13.25 -8.84 -13.70
CA ASN A 93 13.91 -9.30 -12.48
C ASN A 93 13.05 -8.97 -11.27
N MET A 94 12.29 -9.97 -10.80
CA MET A 94 12.04 -10.20 -9.37
C MET A 94 11.51 -9.00 -8.57
N VAL A 95 10.54 -8.24 -9.10
CA VAL A 95 9.77 -7.30 -8.28
C VAL A 95 8.38 -7.92 -8.06
N GLY A 96 8.13 -8.42 -6.86
CA GLY A 96 6.85 -9.07 -6.53
C GLY A 96 6.89 -10.07 -5.39
N GLY A 97 7.81 -9.90 -4.44
CA GLY A 97 7.88 -10.71 -3.23
C GLY A 97 7.08 -10.13 -2.08
N GLY A 98 6.75 -8.83 -2.13
CA GLY A 98 6.07 -8.12 -1.06
C GLY A 98 4.71 -8.73 -0.71
N ALA A 99 3.89 -9.02 -1.72
CA ALA A 99 2.59 -9.65 -1.54
C ALA A 99 2.70 -11.05 -0.90
N ALA A 100 3.60 -11.90 -1.39
CA ALA A 100 3.82 -13.24 -0.85
C ALA A 100 4.36 -13.21 0.59
N THR A 101 5.36 -12.36 0.85
CA THR A 101 5.96 -12.19 2.19
C THR A 101 4.94 -11.65 3.19
N THR A 102 4.10 -10.71 2.76
CA THR A 102 3.01 -10.18 3.58
C THR A 102 1.99 -11.27 3.89
N LEU A 103 1.59 -12.07 2.90
CA LEU A 103 0.65 -13.17 3.12
C LEU A 103 1.22 -14.21 4.10
N GLU A 104 2.48 -14.60 3.95
CA GLU A 104 3.17 -15.51 4.86
C GLU A 104 3.20 -14.97 6.30
N ALA A 105 3.46 -13.67 6.48
CA ALA A 105 3.46 -13.02 7.79
C ALA A 105 2.07 -12.96 8.46
N LEU A 106 0.99 -13.09 7.67
CA LEU A 106 -0.39 -13.07 8.14
C LEU A 106 -1.00 -14.46 8.37
N LEU A 107 -0.28 -15.55 8.06
CA LEU A 107 -0.76 -16.90 8.33
C LEU A 107 -0.70 -17.22 9.83
N PRO A 108 -1.73 -17.87 10.41
CA PRO A 108 -1.67 -18.30 11.80
C PRO A 108 -0.58 -19.35 12.02
N SER A 109 0.10 -19.26 13.17
CA SER A 109 1.16 -20.18 13.62
C SER A 109 0.66 -21.59 13.93
#